data_AF-A0A1Q6NGC9-F1
#
_entry.id   AF-A0A1Q6NGC9-F1
#
_cell.length_a   1.000
_cell.length_b   1.000
_cell.length_c   1.000
_cell.angle_alpha   90.00
_cell.angle_beta   90.00
_cell.angle_gamma   90.00
#
_symmetry.space_group_name_H-M   'P 1'
#
loop_
_entity.id
_entity.type
_entity.pdbx_description
1 polymer ?
#
loop_
_entity_poly.entity_id
_entity_poly.type
_entity_poly.pdbx_seq_one_letter_code
_entity_poly.pdbx_strand_id
1 'polypeptide(L)'
;MSEWFSGIKAKFILDFIAKQRWKYITDGLKVTLEVTFLALILGLVLGAVIAVIRTTHDQLKEDQSKGFGSFLIKLADLICRVYLTVIRGTPTMVQLLIMFFIVLASSNNKVMVAVITFGVNSGAYVAEIFRSGIMSVDKGQMEAGRSLGLGYTDTMLQIIMPQAIKNCLPALVNEMITLLKETSICGYIGLNELTRGGDIIRGATYDAMLPLLIVAVIYLVIVMFFTWLMGKLERRLRESDIR
;
A
#
# COMPACT_ATOMS: atom_id res chain seq x y z
N MET A 1 -19.46 32.63 -25.06
CA MET A 1 -19.28 31.17 -24.97
C MET A 1 -18.12 30.68 -25.85
N SER A 2 -18.03 31.11 -27.12
CA SER A 2 -16.90 30.80 -28.03
C SER A 2 -15.52 31.22 -27.50
N GLU A 3 -15.40 32.43 -26.94
CA GLU A 3 -14.11 32.95 -26.41
C GLU A 3 -13.57 32.14 -25.21
N TRP A 4 -14.49 31.63 -24.39
CA TRP A 4 -14.14 30.79 -23.24
C TRP A 4 -13.55 29.45 -23.70
N PHE A 5 -14.19 28.79 -24.67
CA PHE A 5 -13.68 27.55 -25.26
C PHE A 5 -12.34 27.75 -25.99
N SER A 6 -12.17 28.87 -26.71
CA SER A 6 -10.87 29.18 -27.33
C SER A 6 -9.78 29.43 -26.29
N GLY A 7 -10.11 30.08 -25.16
CA GLY A 7 -9.19 30.29 -24.05
C GLY A 7 -8.71 28.98 -23.43
N ILE A 8 -9.62 28.04 -23.19
CA ILE A 8 -9.27 26.69 -22.68
C ILE A 8 -8.42 25.92 -23.68
N LYS A 9 -8.78 25.96 -24.97
CA LYS A 9 -8.00 25.29 -26.02
C LYS A 9 -6.56 25.84 -26.09
N ALA A 10 -6.40 27.15 -26.01
CA ALA A 10 -5.09 27.80 -26.00
C ALA A 10 -4.25 27.37 -24.78
N LYS A 11 -4.86 27.37 -23.58
CA LYS A 11 -4.24 26.88 -22.35
C LYS A 11 -3.84 25.42 -22.45
N PHE A 12 -4.72 24.56 -22.96
CA PHE A 12 -4.41 23.13 -23.15
C PHE A 12 -3.21 22.91 -24.08
N ILE A 13 -3.17 23.65 -25.20
CA ILE A 13 -2.03 23.60 -26.12
C ILE A 13 -0.75 24.08 -25.41
N LEU A 14 -0.81 25.18 -24.67
CA LEU A 14 0.33 25.73 -23.94
C LEU A 14 0.85 24.76 -22.86
N ASP A 15 -0.06 24.14 -22.12
CA ASP A 15 0.22 23.34 -20.92
C ASP A 15 0.72 21.94 -21.27
N PHE A 16 0.19 21.31 -22.32
CA PHE A 16 0.49 19.91 -22.62
C PHE A 16 1.17 19.69 -23.96
N ILE A 17 0.71 20.37 -25.02
CA ILE A 17 1.18 20.10 -26.40
C ILE A 17 2.49 20.84 -26.67
N ALA A 18 2.55 22.12 -26.31
CA ALA A 18 3.72 22.96 -26.49
C ALA A 18 4.88 22.39 -25.67
N LYS A 19 6.03 22.28 -26.33
CA LYS A 19 7.25 21.68 -25.77
C LYS A 19 7.07 20.23 -25.26
N GLN A 20 6.06 19.50 -25.74
CA GLN A 20 5.82 18.09 -25.39
C GLN A 20 5.66 17.86 -23.87
N ARG A 21 5.05 18.82 -23.17
CA ARG A 21 4.88 18.80 -21.71
C ARG A 21 4.01 17.66 -21.20
N TRP A 22 3.13 17.09 -22.04
CA TRP A 22 2.37 15.88 -21.72
C TRP A 22 3.26 14.71 -21.27
N LYS A 23 4.53 14.68 -21.70
CA LYS A 23 5.51 13.67 -21.27
C LYS A 23 5.75 13.70 -19.76
N TYR A 24 5.72 14.87 -19.12
CA TYR A 24 5.84 14.97 -17.66
C TYR A 24 4.72 14.23 -16.93
N ILE A 25 3.53 14.19 -17.53
CA ILE A 25 2.38 13.47 -16.99
C ILE A 25 2.52 11.96 -17.21
N THR A 26 2.91 11.53 -18.41
CA THR A 26 3.04 10.09 -18.71
C THR A 26 4.24 9.44 -18.02
N ASP A 27 5.37 10.14 -17.98
CA ASP A 27 6.57 9.67 -17.28
C ASP A 27 6.33 9.68 -15.77
N GLY A 28 5.67 10.73 -15.26
CA GLY A 28 5.26 10.81 -13.86
C GLY A 28 4.31 9.68 -13.47
N LEU A 29 3.32 9.37 -14.30
CA LEU A 29 2.41 8.24 -14.10
C LEU A 29 3.16 6.90 -14.04
N LYS A 30 4.13 6.69 -14.93
CA LYS A 30 4.95 5.47 -14.91
C LYS A 30 5.68 5.32 -13.57
N VAL A 31 6.31 6.40 -13.08
CA VAL A 31 7.01 6.42 -11.79
C VAL A 31 6.04 6.18 -10.63
N THR A 32 4.86 6.80 -10.65
CA THR A 32 3.80 6.56 -9.64
C THR A 32 3.44 5.08 -9.56
N LEU A 33 3.18 4.43 -10.70
CA LEU A 33 2.83 3.01 -10.74
C LEU A 33 4.00 2.13 -10.31
N GLU A 34 5.21 2.41 -10.78
CA GLU A 34 6.42 1.67 -10.40
C GLU A 34 6.65 1.70 -8.89
N VAL A 35 6.63 2.89 -8.27
CA VAL A 35 6.78 3.05 -6.82
C VAL A 35 5.66 2.31 -6.09
N THR A 36 4.40 2.46 -6.53
CA THR A 36 3.25 1.81 -5.90
C THR A 36 3.39 0.29 -5.88
N PHE A 37 3.68 -0.33 -7.02
CA PHE A 37 3.76 -1.79 -7.12
C PHE A 37 4.95 -2.37 -6.35
N LEU A 38 6.13 -1.76 -6.46
CA LEU A 38 7.32 -2.24 -5.75
C LEU A 38 7.19 -2.04 -4.23
N ALA A 39 6.65 -0.90 -3.80
CA ALA A 39 6.37 -0.65 -2.39
C ALA A 39 5.32 -1.64 -1.85
N LEU A 40 4.26 -1.92 -2.60
CA LEU A 40 3.25 -2.90 -2.21
C LEU A 40 3.85 -4.30 -2.05
N ILE A 41 4.70 -4.75 -2.97
CA ILE A 41 5.38 -6.05 -2.87
C ILE A 41 6.22 -6.11 -1.58
N LEU A 42 7.01 -5.07 -1.31
CA LEU A 42 7.79 -4.99 -0.08
C LEU A 42 6.89 -4.99 1.16
N GLY A 43 5.79 -4.23 1.14
CA GLY A 43 4.80 -4.18 2.21
C GLY A 43 4.08 -5.52 2.43
N LEU A 44 3.76 -6.26 1.37
CA LEU A 44 3.19 -7.60 1.44
C LEU A 44 4.12 -8.59 2.14
N VAL A 45 5.41 -8.57 1.77
CA VAL A 45 6.41 -9.44 2.38
C VAL A 45 6.63 -9.06 3.85
N LEU A 46 6.87 -7.78 4.15
CA LEU A 46 7.08 -7.32 5.53
C LEU A 46 5.85 -7.57 6.41
N GLY A 47 4.67 -7.22 5.89
CA GLY A 47 3.42 -7.38 6.60
C GLY A 47 3.08 -8.85 6.89
N ALA A 48 3.32 -9.76 5.93
CA ALA A 48 3.13 -11.19 6.16
C ALA A 48 4.06 -11.74 7.25
N VAL A 49 5.34 -11.38 7.23
CA VAL A 49 6.32 -11.80 8.25
C VAL A 49 5.90 -11.31 9.63
N ILE A 50 5.53 -10.02 9.74
CA ILE A 50 5.10 -9.42 11.01
C ILE A 50 3.79 -10.05 11.50
N ALA A 51 2.83 -10.28 10.61
CA ALA A 51 1.57 -10.92 10.96
C ALA A 51 1.80 -12.30 11.56
N VAL A 52 2.65 -13.13 10.93
CA VAL A 52 3.00 -14.47 11.43
C VAL A 52 3.63 -14.40 12.82
N ILE A 53 4.60 -13.52 13.04
CA ILE A 53 5.24 -13.36 14.37
C ILE A 53 4.20 -13.03 15.44
N ARG A 54 3.31 -12.07 15.14
CA ARG A 54 2.32 -11.57 16.10
C ARG A 54 1.21 -12.58 16.37
N THR A 55 0.69 -13.25 15.35
CA THR A 55 -0.34 -14.30 15.53
C THR A 55 0.22 -15.50 16.28
N THR A 56 1.46 -15.89 15.99
CA THR A 56 2.14 -16.98 16.70
C THR A 56 2.34 -16.64 18.17
N HIS A 57 2.77 -15.41 18.47
CA HIS A 57 2.90 -14.94 19.85
C HIS A 57 1.55 -14.89 20.59
N ASP A 58 0.49 -14.40 19.96
CA ASP A 58 -0.83 -14.28 20.58
C ASP A 58 -1.42 -15.67 20.94
N GLN A 59 -1.09 -16.72 20.19
CA GLN A 59 -1.50 -18.10 20.48
C GLN A 59 -0.58 -18.81 21.48
N LEU A 60 0.72 -18.50 21.48
CA LEU A 60 1.66 -19.00 22.49
C LEU A 60 1.38 -18.46 23.90
N LYS A 61 0.56 -17.42 24.05
CA LYS A 61 0.09 -16.99 25.38
C LYS A 61 -0.85 -17.99 26.04
N GLU A 62 -1.56 -18.81 25.28
CA GLU A 62 -2.45 -19.85 25.80
C GLU A 62 -1.68 -21.10 26.26
N ASP A 63 -0.61 -21.47 25.55
CA ASP A 63 0.25 -22.58 25.93
C ASP A 63 1.39 -22.13 26.86
N GLN A 64 1.39 -22.60 28.11
CA GLN A 64 2.42 -22.39 29.14
C GLN A 64 3.81 -23.00 28.78
N SER A 65 4.30 -22.81 27.56
CA SER A 65 5.60 -23.33 27.13
C SER A 65 6.74 -22.39 27.58
N LYS A 66 7.36 -22.77 28.71
CA LYS A 66 8.58 -22.15 29.24
C LYS A 66 9.81 -22.70 28.50
N GLY A 67 10.13 -22.10 27.35
CA GLY A 67 11.33 -22.46 26.58
C GLY A 67 12.01 -21.24 25.94
N PHE A 68 13.29 -21.40 25.55
CA PHE A 68 14.10 -20.34 24.90
C PHE A 68 13.44 -19.78 23.61
N GLY A 69 12.72 -20.64 22.86
CA GLY A 69 11.94 -20.20 21.69
C GLY A 69 10.80 -19.23 22.03
N SER A 70 10.14 -19.40 23.18
CA SER A 70 9.09 -18.47 23.65
C SER A 70 9.65 -17.09 23.98
N PHE A 71 10.88 -17.02 24.51
CA PHE A 71 11.57 -15.76 24.75
C PHE A 71 11.88 -15.00 23.45
N LEU A 72 12.41 -15.68 22.43
CA LEU A 72 12.72 -15.06 21.14
C LEU A 72 11.45 -14.51 20.46
N ILE A 73 10.34 -15.24 20.52
CA ILE A 73 9.07 -14.79 19.91
C ILE A 73 8.49 -13.58 20.65
N LYS A 74 8.60 -13.53 21.98
CA LYS A 74 8.21 -12.35 22.78
C LYS A 74 9.04 -11.12 22.42
N LEU A 75 10.35 -11.29 22.23
CA LEU A 75 11.23 -10.20 21.82
C LEU A 75 10.89 -9.73 20.40
N ALA A 76 10.66 -10.66 19.47
CA ALA A 76 10.26 -10.33 18.11
C ALA A 76 8.90 -9.61 18.06
N ASP A 77 7.92 -10.05 18.85
CA ASP A 77 6.62 -9.37 18.98
C ASP A 77 6.77 -7.96 19.56
N LEU A 78 7.65 -7.76 20.55
CA LEU A 78 7.94 -6.42 21.07
C LEU A 78 8.48 -5.49 19.98
N ILE A 79 9.48 -5.96 19.20
CA ILE A 79 10.03 -5.20 18.07
C ILE A 79 8.94 -4.89 17.04
N CYS A 80 8.10 -5.88 16.70
CA CYS A 80 6.98 -5.71 15.80
C CYS A 80 6.00 -4.64 16.31
N ARG A 81 5.61 -4.67 17.60
CA ARG A 81 4.70 -3.68 18.18
C ARG A 81 5.28 -2.28 18.15
N VAL A 82 6.56 -2.12 18.47
CA VAL A 82 7.24 -0.83 18.37
C VAL A 82 7.23 -0.33 16.94
N TYR A 83 7.65 -1.15 15.98
CA TYR A 83 7.59 -0.82 14.56
C TYR A 83 6.18 -0.39 14.12
N LEU A 84 5.15 -1.18 14.43
CA LEU A 84 3.77 -0.86 14.07
C LEU A 84 3.29 0.44 14.70
N THR A 85 3.65 0.69 15.96
CA THR A 85 3.26 1.90 16.70
C THR A 85 3.92 3.13 16.11
N VAL A 86 5.22 3.07 15.82
CA VAL A 86 5.98 4.19 15.27
C VAL A 86 5.54 4.48 13.84
N ILE A 87 5.46 3.45 12.98
CA ILE A 87 5.15 3.63 11.56
C ILE A 87 3.71 4.08 11.35
N ARG A 88 2.73 3.50 12.04
CA ARG A 88 1.32 3.91 11.90
C ARG A 88 1.00 5.19 12.70
N GLY A 89 1.84 5.53 13.68
CA GLY A 89 1.69 6.72 14.51
C GLY A 89 2.39 7.97 13.98
N THR A 90 3.13 7.88 12.86
CA THR A 90 3.86 9.01 12.28
C THR A 90 3.45 9.26 10.84
N PRO A 91 3.38 10.53 10.38
CA PRO A 91 2.97 10.84 9.01
C PRO A 91 3.94 10.27 7.96
N THR A 92 3.43 9.62 6.92
CA THR A 92 4.22 9.03 5.82
C THR A 92 5.13 10.06 5.13
N MET A 93 4.68 11.31 5.01
CA MET A 93 5.51 12.39 4.47
C MET A 93 6.77 12.63 5.32
N VAL A 94 6.65 12.65 6.65
CA VAL A 94 7.79 12.83 7.55
C VAL A 94 8.73 11.62 7.45
N GLN A 95 8.18 10.41 7.36
CA GLN A 95 8.99 9.20 7.13
C GLN A 95 9.78 9.28 5.83
N LEU A 96 9.17 9.76 4.75
CA LEU A 96 9.85 9.94 3.45
C LEU A 96 11.00 10.94 3.55
N LEU A 97 10.78 12.08 4.22
CA LEU A 97 11.81 13.09 4.39
C LEU A 97 12.98 12.57 5.25
N ILE A 98 12.70 11.87 6.36
CA ILE A 98 13.73 11.25 7.19
C ILE A 98 14.50 10.20 6.39
N MET A 99 13.80 9.36 5.65
CA MET A 99 14.43 8.32 4.84
C MET A 99 15.33 8.91 3.76
N PHE A 100 14.89 9.98 3.08
CA PHE A 100 15.67 10.59 2.01
C PHE A 100 16.84 11.46 2.53
N PHE A 101 16.62 12.30 3.54
CA PHE A 101 17.62 13.26 3.99
C PHE A 101 18.55 12.75 5.08
N ILE A 102 18.17 11.71 5.82
CA ILE A 102 18.92 11.22 6.98
C ILE A 102 19.38 9.77 6.77
N VAL A 103 18.45 8.84 6.56
CA VAL A 103 18.77 7.39 6.56
C VAL A 103 19.46 6.96 5.27
N LEU A 104 18.95 7.40 4.12
CA LEU A 104 19.45 7.08 2.79
C LEU A 104 20.00 8.33 2.08
N ALA A 105 20.60 9.25 2.84
CA ALA A 105 21.11 10.53 2.34
C ALA A 105 22.19 10.37 1.24
N SER A 106 22.92 9.26 1.24
CA SER A 106 23.91 8.92 0.20
C SER A 106 23.31 8.32 -1.07
N SER A 107 22.02 7.99 -1.07
CA SER A 107 21.34 7.37 -2.21
C SER A 107 20.94 8.41 -3.25
N ASN A 108 21.44 8.26 -4.47
CA ASN A 108 20.98 9.04 -5.63
C ASN A 108 19.68 8.48 -6.24
N ASN A 109 19.27 7.27 -5.85
CA ASN A 109 18.07 6.62 -6.39
C ASN A 109 16.83 6.97 -5.56
N LYS A 110 16.15 8.04 -5.96
CA LYS A 110 14.91 8.51 -5.32
C LYS A 110 13.75 7.52 -5.40
N VAL A 111 13.68 6.73 -6.49
CA VAL A 111 12.66 5.67 -6.64
C VAL A 111 12.88 4.61 -5.58
N MET A 112 14.12 4.15 -5.40
CA MET A 112 14.45 3.18 -4.35
C MET A 112 14.13 3.71 -2.95
N VAL A 113 14.48 4.96 -2.65
CA VAL A 113 14.14 5.57 -1.36
C VAL A 113 12.63 5.57 -1.14
N ALA A 114 11.85 6.03 -2.13
CA ALA A 114 10.40 6.02 -2.07
C ALA A 114 9.86 4.60 -1.87
N VAL A 115 10.31 3.63 -2.66
CA VAL A 115 9.89 2.22 -2.55
C VAL A 115 10.14 1.65 -1.16
N ILE A 116 11.31 1.91 -0.58
CA ILE A 116 11.64 1.46 0.77
C ILE A 116 10.74 2.16 1.79
N THR A 117 10.61 3.48 1.74
CA THR A 117 9.76 4.23 2.67
C THR A 117 8.32 3.74 2.63
N PHE A 118 7.71 3.72 1.46
CA PHE A 118 6.31 3.33 1.29
C PHE A 118 6.09 1.84 1.55
N GLY A 119 7.05 0.97 1.21
CA GLY A 119 6.93 -0.46 1.51
C GLY A 119 7.08 -0.76 3.00
N VAL A 120 7.95 -0.03 3.71
CA VAL A 120 8.05 -0.08 5.17
C VAL A 120 6.81 0.51 5.82
N ASN A 121 6.21 1.57 5.25
CA ASN A 121 4.96 2.13 5.75
C ASN A 121 3.80 1.14 5.56
N SER A 122 3.56 0.72 4.32
CA SER A 122 2.51 -0.23 3.94
C SER A 122 2.65 -1.57 4.66
N GLY A 123 3.88 -2.04 4.91
CA GLY A 123 4.12 -3.27 5.68
C GLY A 123 3.48 -3.27 7.07
N ALA A 124 3.38 -2.10 7.71
CA ALA A 124 2.73 -1.98 9.01
C ALA A 124 1.20 -2.09 8.91
N TYR A 125 0.61 -1.52 7.86
CA TYR A 125 -0.84 -1.62 7.59
C TYR A 125 -1.21 -3.03 7.14
N VAL A 126 -0.43 -3.61 6.22
CA VAL A 126 -0.59 -4.98 5.73
C VAL A 126 -0.49 -6.00 6.87
N ALA A 127 0.43 -5.82 7.82
CA ALA A 127 0.52 -6.71 8.99
C ALA A 127 -0.79 -6.78 9.78
N GLU A 128 -1.46 -5.64 9.97
CA GLU A 128 -2.75 -5.59 10.64
C GLU A 128 -3.89 -6.12 9.78
N ILE A 129 -3.83 -5.94 8.46
CA ILE A 129 -4.78 -6.54 7.53
C ILE A 129 -4.71 -8.06 7.65
N PHE A 130 -3.52 -8.66 7.57
CA PHE A 130 -3.36 -10.11 7.74
C PHE A 130 -3.81 -10.59 9.11
N ARG A 131 -3.40 -9.90 10.19
CA ARG A 131 -3.83 -10.25 11.55
C ARG A 131 -5.35 -10.20 11.69
N SER A 132 -5.98 -9.16 11.17
CA SER A 132 -7.44 -9.00 11.22
C SER A 132 -8.16 -10.04 10.35
N GLY A 133 -7.61 -10.38 9.19
CA GLY A 133 -8.12 -11.45 8.34
C GLY A 133 -8.07 -12.82 9.01
N ILE A 134 -6.97 -13.14 9.70
CA ILE A 134 -6.87 -14.38 10.49
C ILE A 134 -7.88 -14.39 11.64
N MET A 135 -7.99 -13.28 12.39
CA MET A 135 -8.93 -13.16 13.51
C MET A 135 -10.40 -13.13 13.09
N SER A 136 -10.70 -12.81 11.83
CA SER A 136 -12.07 -12.81 11.30
C SER A 136 -12.61 -14.20 10.98
N VAL A 137 -11.75 -15.22 10.94
CA VAL A 137 -12.17 -16.62 10.77
C VAL A 137 -12.79 -17.11 12.07
N ASP A 138 -13.93 -17.79 11.97
CA ASP A 138 -14.67 -18.30 13.13
C ASP A 138 -13.80 -19.26 13.96
N LYS A 139 -13.79 -19.09 15.28
CA LYS A 139 -12.99 -19.93 16.20
C LYS A 139 -13.38 -21.41 16.11
N GLY A 140 -14.64 -21.70 15.81
CA GLY A 140 -15.15 -23.04 15.55
C GLY A 140 -14.44 -23.76 14.40
N GLN A 141 -13.85 -23.05 13.43
CA GLN A 141 -13.00 -23.67 12.40
C GLN A 141 -11.75 -24.31 13.01
N MET A 142 -11.14 -23.64 13.99
CA MET A 142 -10.01 -24.19 14.75
C MET A 142 -10.47 -25.39 15.59
N GLU A 143 -11.58 -25.26 16.32
CA GLU A 143 -12.12 -26.32 17.19
C GLU A 143 -12.57 -27.57 16.40
N ALA A 144 -13.16 -27.38 15.22
CA ALA A 144 -13.55 -28.46 14.31
C ALA A 144 -12.33 -29.20 13.76
N GLY A 145 -11.29 -28.46 13.32
CA GLY A 145 -10.03 -29.07 12.88
C GLY A 145 -9.40 -29.92 13.99
N ARG A 146 -9.35 -29.41 15.22
CA ARG A 146 -8.86 -30.16 16.38
C ARG A 146 -9.71 -31.39 16.70
N SER A 147 -11.04 -31.30 16.56
CA SER A 147 -11.96 -32.42 16.79
C SER A 147 -11.81 -33.53 15.74
N LEU A 148 -11.34 -33.19 14.54
CA LEU A 148 -10.97 -34.14 13.49
C LEU A 148 -9.54 -34.70 13.62
N GLY A 149 -8.84 -34.36 14.71
CA GLY A 149 -7.48 -34.84 15.00
C GLY A 149 -6.37 -34.05 14.30
N LEU A 150 -6.68 -32.92 13.64
CA LEU A 150 -5.66 -32.09 12.99
C LEU A 150 -4.78 -31.36 14.01
N GLY A 151 -3.49 -31.24 13.66
CA GLY A 151 -2.56 -30.37 14.36
C GLY A 151 -2.96 -28.90 14.24
N TYR A 152 -2.40 -28.03 15.09
CA TYR A 152 -2.58 -26.59 14.96
C TYR A 152 -2.07 -26.12 13.60
N THR A 153 -0.89 -26.59 13.19
CA THR A 153 -0.26 -26.21 11.92
C THR A 153 -1.10 -26.65 10.72
N ASP A 154 -1.62 -27.88 10.75
CA ASP A 154 -2.47 -28.39 9.67
C ASP A 154 -3.79 -27.62 9.59
N THR A 155 -4.42 -27.38 10.74
CA THR A 155 -5.66 -26.59 10.83
C THR A 155 -5.44 -25.15 10.34
N MET A 156 -4.34 -24.53 10.76
CA MET A 156 -3.98 -23.17 10.35
C MET A 156 -3.71 -23.10 8.85
N LEU A 157 -2.89 -23.98 8.29
CA LEU A 157 -2.51 -23.93 6.88
C LEU A 157 -3.62 -24.37 5.92
N GLN A 158 -4.39 -25.40 6.28
CA GLN A 158 -5.37 -26.01 5.37
C GLN A 158 -6.77 -25.44 5.51
N ILE A 159 -7.14 -24.93 6.69
CA ILE A 159 -8.51 -24.46 6.97
C ILE A 159 -8.52 -22.94 7.13
N ILE A 160 -7.72 -22.40 8.06
CA ILE A 160 -7.82 -20.98 8.45
C ILE A 160 -7.16 -20.04 7.44
N MET A 161 -5.92 -20.30 7.03
CA MET A 161 -5.17 -19.42 6.13
C MET A 161 -5.86 -19.20 4.77
N PRO A 162 -6.43 -20.22 4.10
CA PRO A 162 -7.17 -19.99 2.86
C PRO A 162 -8.36 -19.04 3.04
N GLN A 163 -9.10 -19.17 4.15
CA GLN A 163 -10.22 -18.28 4.49
C GLN A 163 -9.72 -16.87 4.84
N ALA A 164 -8.67 -16.77 5.66
CA ALA A 164 -8.07 -15.50 6.04
C ALA A 164 -7.56 -14.71 4.82
N ILE A 165 -6.95 -15.38 3.83
CA ILE A 165 -6.48 -14.76 2.58
C ILE A 165 -7.66 -14.16 1.82
N LYS A 166 -8.78 -14.88 1.69
CA LYS A 166 -10.01 -14.35 1.05
C LYS A 166 -10.49 -13.08 1.76
N ASN A 167 -10.47 -13.07 3.09
CA ASN A 167 -10.90 -11.94 3.91
C ASN A 167 -9.93 -10.74 3.82
N CYS A 168 -8.63 -10.98 3.61
CA CYS A 168 -7.63 -9.93 3.47
C CYS A 168 -7.66 -9.23 2.11
N LEU A 169 -7.97 -9.96 1.03
CA LEU A 169 -7.83 -9.47 -0.34
C LEU A 169 -8.52 -8.10 -0.59
N PRO A 170 -9.77 -7.87 -0.18
CA PRO A 170 -10.41 -6.55 -0.32
C PRO A 170 -9.63 -5.42 0.37
N ALA A 171 -9.14 -5.66 1.59
CA ALA A 171 -8.37 -4.69 2.34
C ALA A 171 -6.99 -4.44 1.72
N LEU A 172 -6.33 -5.46 1.17
CA LEU A 172 -5.05 -5.32 0.46
C LEU A 172 -5.19 -4.47 -0.81
N VAL A 173 -6.30 -4.59 -1.55
CA VAL A 173 -6.57 -3.74 -2.72
C VAL A 173 -6.82 -2.29 -2.29
N ASN A 174 -7.56 -2.07 -1.21
CA ASN A 174 -7.74 -0.72 -0.63
C ASN A 174 -6.41 -0.10 -0.17
N GLU A 175 -5.53 -0.91 0.42
CA GLU A 175 -4.19 -0.48 0.80
C GLU A 175 -3.36 -0.07 -0.43
N MET A 176 -3.38 -0.85 -1.51
CA MET A 176 -2.74 -0.46 -2.78
C MET A 176 -3.28 0.87 -3.33
N ILE A 177 -4.60 1.08 -3.30
CA ILE A 177 -5.22 2.34 -3.75
C ILE A 177 -4.77 3.51 -2.87
N THR A 178 -4.65 3.31 -1.56
CA THR A 178 -4.13 4.30 -0.62
C THR A 178 -2.68 4.63 -0.95
N LEU A 179 -1.83 3.61 -1.07
CA LEU A 179 -0.42 3.73 -1.42
C LEU A 179 -0.21 4.50 -2.72
N LEU A 180 -1.03 4.22 -3.74
CA LEU A 180 -0.99 4.93 -5.03
C LEU A 180 -1.19 6.43 -4.85
N LYS A 181 -2.15 6.85 -4.02
CA LYS A 181 -2.38 8.26 -3.72
C LYS A 181 -1.25 8.84 -2.89
N GLU A 182 -0.72 8.11 -1.92
CA GLU A 182 0.37 8.57 -1.05
C GLU A 182 1.67 8.88 -1.83
N THR A 183 1.89 8.24 -2.98
CA THR A 183 3.04 8.58 -3.84
C THR A 183 3.05 10.05 -4.27
N SER A 184 1.92 10.78 -4.21
CA SER A 184 1.87 12.21 -4.56
C SER A 184 2.80 13.09 -3.72
N ILE A 185 3.23 12.61 -2.55
CA ILE A 185 4.18 13.34 -1.68
C ILE A 185 5.64 13.16 -2.13
N CYS A 186 5.95 12.32 -3.11
CA CYS A 186 7.34 12.16 -3.57
C CYS A 186 7.91 13.42 -4.23
N GLY A 187 7.06 14.37 -4.64
CA GLY A 187 7.49 15.67 -5.12
C GLY A 187 8.41 16.41 -4.12
N TYR A 188 8.25 16.20 -2.81
CA TYR A 188 9.07 16.83 -1.77
C TYR A 188 10.54 16.39 -1.77
N ILE A 189 10.84 15.19 -2.28
CA ILE A 189 12.22 14.71 -2.48
C ILE A 189 12.70 14.93 -3.92
N GLY A 190 11.92 15.66 -4.72
CA GLY A 190 12.20 15.93 -6.13
C GLY A 190 12.16 14.67 -6.99
N LEU A 191 11.29 13.70 -6.67
CA LEU A 191 10.98 12.59 -7.56
C LEU A 191 9.87 13.03 -8.53
N ASN A 192 10.08 12.78 -9.83
CA ASN A 192 9.14 13.15 -10.88
C ASN A 192 8.04 12.10 -11.02
N GLU A 193 7.12 12.07 -10.07
CA GLU A 193 5.86 11.31 -10.17
C GLU A 193 4.74 12.16 -10.78
N LEU A 194 3.52 11.61 -10.89
CA LEU A 194 2.38 12.23 -11.58
C LEU A 194 2.07 13.66 -11.09
N THR A 195 2.01 13.88 -9.78
CA THR A 195 1.73 15.20 -9.19
C THR A 195 2.84 16.19 -9.50
N ARG A 196 4.10 15.74 -9.40
CA ARG A 196 5.28 16.51 -9.75
C ARG A 196 5.30 16.89 -11.23
N GLY A 197 4.80 16.03 -12.11
CA GLY A 197 4.60 16.34 -13.52
C GLY A 197 3.69 17.55 -13.73
N GLY A 198 2.56 17.62 -13.00
CA GLY A 198 1.67 18.77 -12.99
C GLY A 198 2.34 20.04 -12.43
N ASP A 199 3.14 19.90 -11.36
CA ASP A 199 3.90 21.02 -10.79
C ASP A 199 4.93 21.61 -11.75
N ILE A 200 5.62 20.76 -12.52
CA ILE A 200 6.59 21.20 -13.53
C ILE A 200 5.88 22.02 -14.62
N ILE A 201 4.72 21.55 -15.09
CA ILE A 201 3.92 22.27 -16.09
C ILE A 201 3.44 23.61 -15.54
N ARG A 202 2.88 23.61 -14.32
CA ARG A 202 2.43 24.81 -13.63
C ARG A 202 3.55 25.83 -13.45
N GLY A 203 4.73 25.38 -13.05
CA GLY A 203 5.91 26.26 -12.92
C GLY A 203 6.39 26.84 -14.25
N ALA A 204 6.18 26.13 -15.36
CA ALA A 204 6.62 26.54 -16.69
C ALA A 204 5.59 27.38 -17.47
N THR A 205 4.33 27.41 -17.04
CA THR A 205 3.21 28.05 -17.75
C THR A 205 2.47 29.07 -16.91
N TYR A 206 2.68 29.04 -15.58
CA TYR A 206 1.95 29.81 -14.59
C TYR A 206 0.43 29.55 -14.58
N ASP A 207 -0.03 28.47 -15.26
CA ASP A 207 -1.41 28.00 -15.17
C ASP A 207 -1.50 26.85 -14.16
N ALA A 208 -2.32 27.02 -13.13
CA ALA A 208 -2.58 25.98 -12.13
C ALA A 208 -3.80 25.12 -12.47
N MET A 209 -4.75 25.65 -13.26
CA MET A 209 -6.08 25.06 -13.39
C MET A 209 -6.02 23.72 -14.15
N LEU A 210 -5.53 23.74 -15.40
CA LEU A 210 -5.52 22.53 -16.22
C LEU A 210 -4.52 21.47 -15.72
N PRO A 211 -3.28 21.80 -15.30
CA PRO A 211 -2.34 20.81 -14.80
C PRO A 211 -2.87 20.05 -13.58
N LEU A 212 -3.45 20.75 -12.60
CA LEU A 212 -3.99 20.11 -11.40
C LEU A 212 -5.25 19.30 -11.69
N LEU A 213 -6.16 19.81 -12.54
CA LEU A 213 -7.36 19.06 -12.93
C LEU A 213 -7.00 17.78 -13.69
N ILE A 214 -6.03 17.82 -14.60
CA ILE A 214 -5.60 16.62 -15.34
C ILE A 214 -4.94 15.61 -14.42
N VAL A 215 -4.05 16.03 -13.51
CA VAL A 215 -3.48 15.15 -12.49
C VAL A 215 -4.59 14.50 -11.65
N ALA A 216 -5.55 15.28 -11.17
CA ALA A 216 -6.68 14.77 -10.38
C ALA A 216 -7.55 13.78 -11.15
N VAL A 217 -7.88 14.07 -12.42
CA VAL A 217 -8.64 13.17 -13.28
C VAL A 217 -7.90 11.87 -13.53
N ILE A 218 -6.57 11.92 -13.75
CA ILE A 218 -5.77 10.70 -13.96
C ILE A 218 -5.77 9.84 -12.70
N TYR A 219 -5.51 10.42 -11.51
CA TYR A 219 -5.64 9.68 -10.25
C TYR A 219 -7.03 9.06 -10.10
N LEU A 220 -8.10 9.83 -10.37
CA LEU A 220 -9.47 9.35 -10.26
C LEU A 220 -9.74 8.18 -11.21
N VAL A 221 -9.32 8.27 -12.47
CA VAL A 221 -9.49 7.19 -13.46
C VAL A 221 -8.80 5.91 -13.01
N ILE A 222 -7.58 6.03 -12.48
CA ILE A 222 -6.80 4.88 -11.99
C ILE A 222 -7.48 4.26 -10.75
N VAL A 223 -7.92 5.09 -9.81
CA VAL A 223 -8.65 4.63 -8.62
C VAL A 223 -9.94 3.92 -9.03
N MET A 224 -10.75 4.52 -9.90
CA MET A 224 -11.99 3.90 -10.41
C MET A 224 -11.71 2.56 -11.09
N PHE A 225 -10.62 2.45 -11.86
CA PHE A 225 -10.21 1.20 -12.49
C PHE A 225 -9.89 0.11 -11.46
N PHE A 226 -9.10 0.42 -10.43
CA PHE A 226 -8.76 -0.54 -9.38
C PHE A 226 -9.95 -0.88 -8.48
N THR A 227 -10.81 0.08 -8.15
CA THR A 227 -12.06 -0.17 -7.41
C THR A 227 -13.02 -1.05 -8.22
N TRP A 228 -13.11 -0.86 -9.54
CA TRP A 228 -13.89 -1.75 -10.39
C TRP A 228 -13.32 -3.18 -10.41
N LEU A 229 -12.00 -3.31 -10.48
CA LEU A 229 -11.32 -4.62 -10.41
C LEU A 229 -11.57 -5.31 -9.06
N MET A 230 -11.54 -4.54 -7.97
CA MET A 230 -11.87 -4.99 -6.62
C MET A 230 -13.29 -5.55 -6.54
N GLY A 231 -14.29 -4.83 -7.06
CA GLY A 231 -15.68 -5.31 -7.05
C GLY A 231 -15.88 -6.61 -7.83
N LYS A 232 -15.10 -6.80 -8.92
CA LYS A 232 -15.09 -8.07 -9.66
C LYS A 232 -14.47 -9.20 -8.84
N LEU A 233 -13.40 -8.93 -8.08
CA LEU A 233 -12.75 -9.87 -7.19
C LEU A 233 -13.68 -10.29 -6.05
N GLU A 234 -14.31 -9.33 -5.37
CA GLU A 234 -15.25 -9.58 -4.26
C GLU A 234 -16.43 -10.46 -4.71
N ARG A 235 -17.01 -10.19 -5.88
CA ARG A 235 -18.10 -11.01 -6.41
C ARG A 235 -17.67 -12.46 -6.61
N ARG A 236 -16.46 -12.69 -7.14
CA ARG A 236 -15.92 -14.04 -7.34
C ARG A 236 -15.61 -14.75 -6.03
N LEU A 237 -15.10 -14.03 -5.03
CA LEU A 237 -14.84 -14.60 -3.71
C LEU A 237 -16.15 -15.05 -3.06
N ARG A 238 -17.21 -14.24 -3.10
CA ARG A 238 -18.52 -14.59 -2.56
C ARG A 238 -19.15 -15.81 -3.24
N GLU A 239 -18.98 -15.95 -4.57
CA GLU A 239 -19.44 -17.14 -5.31
C GLU A 239 -18.72 -18.42 -4.86
N SER A 240 -17.47 -18.34 -4.41
CA SER A 240 -16.72 -19.48 -3.88
C SER A 240 -17.19 -19.92 -2.49
N ASP A 241 -17.82 -19.05 -1.70
CA ASP A 241 -18.24 -19.39 -0.34
C ASP A 241 -19.66 -19.99 -0.29
N ILE A 242 -20.41 -19.90 -1.41
CA ILE A 242 -21.75 -20.48 -1.57
C ILE A 242 -21.70 -21.93 -2.09
N ARG A 243 -20.53 -22.38 -2.59
CA ARG A 243 -20.31 -23.73 -3.13
C ARG A 243 -19.60 -24.62 -2.12
#